data_AF-A0A2V9JQP6-F1
#
_entry.id   AF-A0A2V9JQP6-F1
#
_cell.length_a   1.000
_cell.length_b   1.000
_cell.length_c   1.000
_cell.angle_alpha   90.00
_cell.angle_beta   90.00
_cell.angle_gamma   90.00
#
_symmetry.space_group_name_H-M   'P 1'
#
loop_
_entity.id
_entity.type
_entity.pdbx_description
1 polymer ?
#
loop_
_entity_poly.entity_id
_entity_poly.type
_entity_poly.pdbx_seq_one_letter_code
_entity_poly.pdbx_strand_id
1 'polypeptide(L)' 'DPARLTFYNLTDNEAVSTVRTDKDLRDALEEVRDVAGKIRSGCFDATPGFVCKRCDFVPICPAHEDAL' A
#
# COMPACT_ATOMS: atom_id res chain seq x y z
N ASP A 1 -13.36 -2.52 21.39
CA ASP A 1 -12.38 -2.10 20.39
C ASP A 1 -10.99 -2.49 20.87
N PRO A 2 -10.11 -3.12 20.05
CA PRO A 2 -8.77 -3.47 20.49
C PRO A 2 -7.94 -2.20 20.70
N ALA A 3 -7.47 -2.00 21.92
CA ALA A 3 -6.81 -0.75 22.32
C ALA A 3 -5.40 -0.55 21.74
N ARG A 4 -4.78 -1.60 21.19
CA ARG A 4 -3.40 -1.57 20.67
C ARG A 4 -3.17 -2.71 19.69
N LEU A 5 -2.46 -2.42 18.60
CA LEU A 5 -2.01 -3.40 17.62
C LEU A 5 -0.49 -3.41 17.56
N THR A 6 0.10 -4.59 17.65
CA THR A 6 1.56 -4.78 17.67
C THR A 6 1.99 -5.59 16.44
N PHE A 7 2.89 -5.02 15.66
CA PHE A 7 3.65 -5.71 14.63
C PHE A 7 4.91 -6.30 15.26
N TYR A 8 5.08 -7.61 15.18
CA TYR A 8 6.26 -8.31 15.70
C TYR A 8 7.09 -8.84 14.53
N ASN A 9 8.29 -8.30 14.36
CA ASN A 9 9.22 -8.75 13.35
C ASN A 9 10.03 -9.93 13.90
N LEU A 10 9.88 -11.10 13.27
CA LEU A 10 10.56 -12.32 13.71
C LEU A 10 12.04 -12.37 13.28
N THR A 11 12.48 -11.47 12.40
CA THR A 11 13.85 -11.46 11.87
C THR A 11 14.83 -10.87 12.87
N ASP A 12 14.45 -9.76 13.48
CA ASP A 12 15.21 -9.01 14.49
C ASP A 12 14.59 -9.14 15.89
N ASN A 13 13.45 -9.84 15.99
CA ASN A 13 12.72 -10.08 17.23
C ASN A 13 12.19 -8.78 17.89
N GLU A 14 11.94 -7.74 17.06
CA GLU A 14 11.47 -6.43 17.50
C GLU A 14 9.94 -6.29 17.44
N ALA A 15 9.37 -5.51 18.36
CA ALA A 15 7.95 -5.24 18.45
C ALA A 15 7.65 -3.76 18.26
N VAL A 16 6.83 -3.42 17.27
CA VAL A 16 6.33 -2.06 17.04
C VAL A 16 4.84 -2.02 17.37
N SER A 17 4.47 -1.23 18.36
CA SER A 17 3.08 -1.09 18.80
C SER A 17 2.48 0.24 18.38
N THR A 18 1.22 0.21 17.94
CA THR A 18 0.47 1.39 17.52
C THR A 18 -0.91 1.41 18.15
N VAL A 19 -1.45 2.62 18.34
CA VAL A 19 -2.83 2.88 18.74
C VAL A 19 -3.43 3.76 17.65
N ARG A 20 -4.70 3.53 17.28
CA ARG A 20 -5.38 4.33 16.26
C ARG A 20 -6.34 5.30 16.92
N THR A 21 -6.33 6.53 16.43
CA THR A 21 -7.35 7.53 16.75
C THR A 21 -8.52 7.40 15.78
N ASP A 22 -9.68 7.97 16.13
CA ASP A 22 -10.83 8.01 15.21
C ASP A 22 -10.50 8.73 13.89
N LYS A 23 -9.56 9.68 13.92
CA LYS A 23 -9.07 10.35 12.72
C LYS A 23 -8.33 9.35 11.82
N ASP A 24 -7.39 8.59 12.38
CA ASP A 24 -6.62 7.61 11.60
C ASP A 24 -7.53 6.56 10.95
N LEU A 25 -8.60 6.16 11.63
CA LEU A 25 -9.59 5.23 11.09
C LEU A 25 -10.41 5.84 9.95
N ARG A 26 -10.82 7.10 10.06
CA ARG A 26 -11.52 7.80 8.98
C ARG A 26 -10.63 7.99 7.75
N ASP A 27 -9.39 8.41 7.97
CA ASP A 27 -8.43 8.65 6.90
C ASP A 27 -8.14 7.33 6.15
N ALA A 28 -7.96 6.22 6.88
CA ALA A 28 -7.80 4.89 6.27
C ALA A 28 -9.05 4.43 5.48
N LEU A 29 -10.26 4.70 5.98
CA LEU A 29 -11.50 4.38 5.25
C LEU A 29 -11.65 5.20 3.98
N GLU A 30 -11.23 6.46 3.99
CA GLU A 30 -11.23 7.33 2.82
C GLU A 30 -10.24 6.82 1.76
N GLU A 31 -9.02 6.49 2.17
CA GLU A 31 -8.00 5.90 1.28
C GLU A 31 -8.50 4.61 0.61
N VAL A 32 -9.09 3.69 1.38
CA VAL A 32 -9.65 2.43 0.84
C VAL A 32 -10.74 2.71 -0.19
N ARG A 33 -11.61 3.70 0.06
CA ARG A 33 -12.69 4.06 -0.87
C ARG A 33 -12.15 4.68 -2.17
N ASP A 34 -11.15 5.55 -2.08
CA ASP A 34 -10.49 6.17 -3.23
C ASP A 34 -9.83 5.10 -4.11
N VAL A 35 -9.00 4.23 -3.52
CA VAL A 35 -8.33 3.13 -4.23
C VAL A 35 -9.36 2.20 -4.88
N ALA A 36 -10.42 1.82 -4.15
CA ALA A 36 -11.49 0.99 -4.72
C ALA A 36 -12.23 1.69 -5.87
N GLY A 37 -12.36 3.03 -5.82
CA GLY A 37 -12.89 3.84 -6.92
C GLY A 37 -12.03 3.73 -8.17
N LYS A 38 -10.72 3.94 -8.02
CA LYS A 38 -9.72 3.83 -9.12
C LYS A 38 -9.71 2.45 -9.77
N ILE A 39 -9.77 1.39 -8.95
CA ILE A 39 -9.86 0.01 -9.46
C ILE A 39 -11.13 -0.18 -10.30
N ARG A 40 -12.28 0.31 -9.83
CA ARG A 40 -13.55 0.20 -10.58
C ARG A 40 -13.55 0.99 -11.89
N SER A 41 -12.83 2.11 -11.95
CA SER A 41 -12.68 2.88 -13.19
C SER A 41 -11.57 2.34 -14.11
N GLY A 42 -10.88 1.27 -13.73
CA GLY A 42 -9.76 0.72 -14.51
C GLY A 42 -8.50 1.59 -14.48
N CYS A 43 -8.38 2.51 -13.51
CA CYS A 43 -7.21 3.36 -13.35
C CYS A 43 -6.09 2.58 -12.64
N PHE A 44 -5.14 2.06 -13.42
CA PHE A 44 -3.95 1.36 -12.96
C PHE A 44 -2.68 2.14 -13.33
N ASP A 45 -2.65 3.42 -12.99
CA ASP A 45 -1.52 4.28 -13.30
C ASP A 45 -0.25 3.77 -12.62
N ALA A 46 0.85 3.73 -13.39
CA ALA A 46 2.13 3.30 -12.87
C ALA A 46 2.66 4.31 -11.83
N THR A 47 3.14 3.80 -10.70
CA THR A 47 3.83 4.59 -9.67
C THR A 47 5.31 4.21 -9.61
N PRO A 48 6.14 4.69 -10.56
CA PRO A 48 7.54 4.31 -10.64
C PRO A 48 8.32 4.74 -9.39
N GLY A 49 9.22 3.87 -8.91
CA GLY A 49 9.99 4.12 -7.70
C GLY A 49 10.95 2.97 -7.36
N PHE A 50 11.48 2.97 -6.13
CA PHE A 50 12.43 1.95 -5.67
C PHE A 50 11.87 0.51 -5.77
N VAL A 51 10.55 0.37 -5.61
CA VAL A 51 9.82 -0.90 -5.69
C VAL A 51 9.88 -1.56 -7.06
N CYS A 52 10.10 -0.80 -8.15
CA CYS A 52 10.19 -1.34 -9.51
C CYS A 52 11.25 -2.44 -9.64
N LYS A 53 12.33 -2.38 -8.84
CA LYS A 53 13.41 -3.39 -8.84
C LYS A 53 12.95 -4.81 -8.45
N ARG A 54 11.80 -4.92 -7.78
CA ARG A 54 11.22 -6.18 -7.27
C ARG A 54 9.73 -6.28 -7.58
N CYS A 55 9.21 -5.49 -8.52
CA CYS A 55 7.80 -5.48 -8.84
C CYS A 55 7.48 -6.57 -9.87
N ASP A 56 6.56 -7.46 -9.54
CA ASP A 56 6.15 -8.57 -10.43
C ASP A 56 5.38 -8.09 -11.67
N PHE A 57 4.84 -6.86 -11.63
CA PHE A 57 4.03 -6.28 -12.71
C PHE A 57 4.85 -5.48 -13.73
N VAL A 58 6.18 -5.43 -13.61
CA VAL A 58 7.06 -4.76 -14.57
C VAL A 58 6.77 -5.13 -16.03
N PRO A 59 6.52 -6.41 -16.39
CA PRO A 59 6.29 -6.79 -17.79
C PRO A 59 5.03 -6.20 -18.44
N ILE A 60 4.07 -5.72 -17.67
CA ILE A 60 2.78 -5.16 -18.14
C ILE A 60 2.60 -3.70 -17.70
N CYS A 61 3.67 -3.08 -17.20
CA CYS A 61 3.62 -1.76 -16.61
C CYS A 61 3.87 -0.70 -17.69
N PRO A 62 2.97 0.28 -17.87
CA PRO A 62 3.15 1.34 -18.87
C PRO A 62 4.47 2.11 -18.73
N ALA A 63 5.01 2.24 -17.50
CA ALA A 63 6.28 2.93 -17.26
C ALA A 63 7.52 2.15 -17.72
N HIS A 64 7.37 0.89 -18.12
CA HIS A 64 8.45 0.02 -18.61
C HIS A 64 8.25 -0.44 -20.07
N GLU A 65 7.09 -0.14 -20.66
CA GLU A 65 6.76 -0.52 -22.05
C GLU A 65 7.48 0.33 -23.10
N ASP A 66 7.87 1.57 -22.80
CA ASP A 66 8.60 2.47 -23.73
C ASP A 66 10.10 2.13 -23.92
N ALA A 67 10.58 0.99 -23.41
CA ALA A 67 11.98 0.57 -23.50
C ALA A 67 12.28 -0.43 -24.64
N LEU A 68 11.32 -0.65 -25.56
CA LEU A 68 11.49 -1.50 -26.75
C LEU A 68 11.62 -0.68 -28.03
#